data_AF-A0A2D5KAA4-F1
#
_entry.id   AF-A0A2D5KAA4-F1
#
_cell.length_a   1.000
_cell.length_b   1.000
_cell.length_c   1.000
_cell.angle_alpha   90.00
_cell.angle_beta   90.00
_cell.angle_gamma   90.00
#
_symmetry.space_group_name_H-M   'P 1'
#
loop_
_entity.id
_entity.type
_entity.pdbx_description
1 polymer ?
#
loop_
_entity_poly.entity_id
_entity_poly.type
_entity_poly.pdbx_seq_one_letter_code
_entity_poly.pdbx_strand_id
1 'polypeptide(L)'
;MKTRLVLATLLFTATLVAQEQHESEHNLVPNPSFEEVDGKIKSAGMIELATPWRSITAEPVDLYSADAKDKSMRVPENKYGKEPARTGNNYAGMSFMGYRGRMPRHYLGVQLKKPLTEGREYCMKMHVSMADLTKYAINNIAMYVTKDSVVEPSAKVLEYDAPVRSITKDIHEQQYLWTDICRIYVAQGGEEHIIIGNFEKEEETIHDKVRMSREFSGRQEMNAYYFIDDISVVPMDVLSEGDCSCDNIAGGTLKVESKTFGTDEEERKKAKKTYLVNSDGTRAEETIRNKDGNSAEKENEESASEWSVEDVVVYFDTKKFKPTAEELAKLNQLAEYLKVNPQQKIEIQGHANVSEKEVAFIGKRRAFMIQKELMDMGIEESRISYVSKETEEPAESGNSPKNQRVTFSLK
;
A
#
# COMPACT_ATOMS: atom_id res chain seq x y z
N MET A 1 18.25 49.38 -9.26
CA MET A 1 18.82 48.06 -8.91
C MET A 1 17.76 47.01 -9.14
N LYS A 2 17.93 46.19 -10.20
CA LYS A 2 16.97 45.19 -10.67
C LYS A 2 17.48 43.79 -10.33
N THR A 3 16.62 43.04 -9.65
CA THR A 3 16.35 41.60 -9.82
C THR A 3 17.53 40.62 -9.79
N ARG A 4 17.69 39.92 -8.66
CA ARG A 4 18.22 38.54 -8.61
C ARG A 4 17.63 37.81 -7.41
N LEU A 5 16.64 36.92 -7.63
CA LEU A 5 16.52 35.64 -6.92
C LEU A 5 15.37 34.81 -7.52
N VAL A 6 15.66 34.02 -8.56
CA VAL A 6 14.92 32.79 -8.88
C VAL A 6 15.94 31.84 -9.47
N LEU A 7 16.44 30.88 -8.68
CA LEU A 7 17.00 29.62 -9.17
C LEU A 7 17.30 28.71 -7.97
N ALA A 8 16.28 28.06 -7.41
CA ALA A 8 16.47 26.97 -6.45
C ALA A 8 15.43 25.84 -6.57
N THR A 9 14.37 26.02 -7.36
CA THR A 9 13.26 25.07 -7.47
C THR A 9 13.29 24.15 -8.70
N LEU A 10 14.36 24.19 -9.50
CA LEU A 10 14.50 23.36 -10.72
C LEU A 10 15.37 22.10 -10.54
N LEU A 11 16.13 21.98 -9.44
CA LEU A 11 16.97 20.79 -9.20
C LEU A 11 16.23 19.65 -8.51
N PHE A 12 15.21 19.93 -7.69
CA PHE A 12 14.53 18.90 -6.89
C PHE A 12 13.46 18.11 -7.65
N THR A 13 12.85 18.71 -8.68
CA THR A 13 11.89 18.03 -9.57
C THR A 13 12.60 17.13 -10.58
N ALA A 14 13.82 17.50 -11.00
CA ALA A 14 14.64 16.68 -11.90
C ALA A 14 15.12 15.38 -11.23
N THR A 15 15.40 15.40 -9.92
CA THR A 15 15.85 14.20 -9.18
C THR A 15 14.73 13.19 -8.95
N LEU A 16 13.50 13.61 -8.64
CA LEU A 16 12.37 12.67 -8.47
C LEU A 16 11.93 12.02 -9.78
N VAL A 17 11.86 12.80 -10.87
CA VAL A 17 11.54 12.26 -12.21
C VAL A 17 12.66 11.31 -12.67
N ALA A 18 13.92 11.63 -12.38
CA ALA A 18 15.04 10.73 -12.65
C ALA A 18 14.96 9.43 -11.84
N GLN A 19 14.49 9.46 -10.59
CA GLN A 19 14.40 8.27 -9.73
C GLN A 19 13.27 7.31 -10.17
N GLU A 20 12.08 7.82 -10.51
CA GLU A 20 11.00 7.00 -11.07
C GLU A 20 11.37 6.43 -12.46
N GLN A 21 12.06 7.22 -13.30
CA GLN A 21 12.59 6.73 -14.58
C GLN A 21 13.68 5.66 -14.41
N HIS A 22 14.60 5.84 -13.44
CA HIS A 22 15.69 4.92 -13.18
C HIS A 22 15.19 3.57 -12.62
N GLU A 23 14.19 3.57 -11.72
CA GLU A 23 13.56 2.33 -11.23
C GLU A 23 12.86 1.57 -12.36
N SER A 24 12.14 2.28 -13.25
CA SER A 24 11.46 1.66 -14.40
C SER A 24 12.42 1.00 -15.41
N GLU A 25 13.62 1.55 -15.61
CA GLU A 25 14.64 0.98 -16.49
C GLU A 25 15.17 -0.34 -15.94
N HIS A 26 15.33 -0.43 -14.61
CA HIS A 26 15.87 -1.61 -13.93
C HIS A 26 14.82 -2.64 -13.51
N ASN A 27 13.52 -2.31 -13.59
CA ASN A 27 12.46 -3.24 -13.26
C ASN A 27 12.45 -4.44 -14.23
N LEU A 28 12.65 -5.64 -13.67
CA LEU A 28 12.64 -6.90 -14.42
C LEU A 28 11.24 -7.40 -14.77
N VAL A 29 10.18 -6.79 -14.23
CA VAL A 29 8.80 -7.14 -14.58
C VAL A 29 8.41 -6.44 -15.89
N PRO A 30 7.98 -7.17 -16.92
CA PRO A 30 7.39 -6.56 -18.13
C PRO A 30 5.95 -6.13 -17.86
N ASN A 31 5.52 -5.05 -18.52
CA ASN A 31 4.16 -4.50 -18.39
C ASN A 31 3.68 -4.37 -16.92
N PRO A 32 4.45 -3.72 -16.04
CA PRO A 32 4.28 -3.79 -14.58
C PRO A 32 2.97 -3.16 -14.07
N SER A 33 2.36 -2.28 -14.85
CA SER A 33 1.10 -1.59 -14.56
C SER A 33 -0.02 -1.93 -15.55
N PHE A 34 0.13 -3.01 -16.33
CA PHE A 34 -0.88 -3.53 -17.26
C PHE A 34 -1.33 -2.56 -18.37
N GLU A 35 -0.53 -1.55 -18.69
CA GLU A 35 -0.87 -0.53 -19.69
C GLU A 35 -0.75 -1.04 -21.14
N GLU A 36 0.08 -2.05 -21.38
CA GLU A 36 0.19 -2.69 -22.69
C GLU A 36 -0.92 -3.74 -22.85
N VAL A 37 -2.01 -3.38 -23.53
CA VAL A 37 -3.19 -4.25 -23.75
C VAL A 37 -3.40 -4.52 -25.24
N ASP A 38 -3.39 -5.79 -25.63
CA ASP A 38 -3.73 -6.24 -26.98
C ASP A 38 -5.21 -6.63 -27.07
N GLY A 39 -6.02 -5.77 -27.68
CA GLY A 39 -7.42 -6.06 -27.98
C GLY A 39 -8.41 -5.29 -27.10
N LYS A 40 -9.56 -5.90 -26.81
CA LYS A 40 -10.68 -5.26 -26.10
C LYS A 40 -11.16 -6.13 -24.96
N ILE A 41 -11.19 -5.57 -23.76
CA ILE A 41 -11.76 -6.22 -22.56
C ILE A 41 -13.28 -6.23 -22.70
N LYS A 42 -13.84 -7.42 -22.95
CA LYS A 42 -15.29 -7.62 -23.22
C LYS A 42 -16.03 -8.31 -22.08
N SER A 43 -15.30 -8.85 -21.10
CA SER A 43 -15.82 -9.53 -19.91
C SER A 43 -14.71 -9.65 -18.87
N ALA A 44 -15.07 -10.13 -17.68
CA ALA A 44 -14.16 -10.67 -16.68
C ALA A 44 -13.23 -11.76 -17.26
N GLY A 45 -12.09 -12.00 -16.59
CA GLY A 45 -11.18 -13.10 -16.89
C GLY A 45 -10.34 -12.93 -18.16
N MET A 46 -9.85 -11.71 -18.42
CA MET A 46 -9.17 -11.35 -19.69
C MET A 46 -7.75 -10.83 -19.46
N ILE A 47 -7.05 -11.31 -18.42
CA ILE A 47 -5.69 -10.86 -18.10
C ILE A 47 -4.69 -11.09 -19.22
N GLU A 48 -4.91 -12.11 -20.04
CA GLU A 48 -4.02 -12.49 -21.14
C GLU A 48 -3.94 -11.42 -22.24
N LEU A 49 -4.87 -10.45 -22.26
CA LEU A 49 -4.76 -9.27 -23.12
C LEU A 49 -3.63 -8.33 -22.68
N ALA A 50 -3.27 -8.32 -21.39
CA ALA A 50 -2.14 -7.56 -20.87
C ALA A 50 -0.85 -8.41 -20.96
N THR A 51 -0.35 -8.64 -22.17
CA THR A 51 0.84 -9.49 -22.38
C THR A 51 2.05 -8.96 -21.59
N PRO A 52 2.90 -9.83 -20.99
CA PRO A 52 2.86 -11.29 -21.00
C PRO A 52 2.20 -11.91 -19.75
N TRP A 53 1.31 -11.18 -19.08
CA TRP A 53 0.59 -11.70 -17.91
C TRP A 53 -0.35 -12.83 -18.28
N ARG A 54 -0.51 -13.79 -17.37
CA ARG A 54 -1.39 -14.95 -17.54
C ARG A 54 -1.97 -15.45 -16.23
N SER A 55 -3.15 -16.05 -16.33
CA SER A 55 -3.70 -16.87 -15.25
C SER A 55 -2.88 -18.16 -15.12
N ILE A 56 -2.40 -18.48 -13.92
CA ILE A 56 -1.66 -19.72 -13.67
C ILE A 56 -2.59 -20.92 -13.54
N THR A 57 -3.74 -20.71 -12.91
CA THR A 57 -4.81 -21.71 -12.71
C THR A 57 -5.85 -21.65 -13.83
N ALA A 58 -6.78 -22.61 -13.85
CA ALA A 58 -7.96 -22.55 -14.73
C ALA A 58 -8.92 -21.39 -14.40
N GLU A 59 -8.74 -20.76 -13.25
CA GLU A 59 -9.51 -19.61 -12.78
C GLU A 59 -8.91 -18.33 -13.34
N PRO A 60 -9.63 -17.64 -14.25
CA PRO A 60 -9.05 -16.54 -15.01
C PRO A 60 -8.97 -15.27 -14.18
N VAL A 61 -7.82 -14.59 -14.26
CA VAL A 61 -7.59 -13.30 -13.60
C VAL A 61 -8.28 -12.17 -14.38
N ASP A 62 -8.80 -11.20 -13.65
CA ASP A 62 -9.49 -10.06 -14.23
C ASP A 62 -8.50 -8.96 -14.63
N LEU A 63 -8.79 -8.32 -15.77
CA LEU A 63 -8.12 -7.09 -16.22
C LEU A 63 -9.16 -5.97 -16.31
N TYR A 64 -8.84 -4.84 -15.69
CA TYR A 64 -9.65 -3.62 -15.72
C TYR A 64 -8.97 -2.56 -16.57
N SER A 65 -9.77 -1.77 -17.28
CA SER A 65 -9.29 -0.63 -18.07
C SER A 65 -10.34 0.45 -18.19
N ALA A 66 -9.93 1.71 -18.25
CA ALA A 66 -10.82 2.83 -18.58
C ALA A 66 -11.58 2.60 -19.91
N ASP A 67 -10.95 1.91 -20.88
CA ASP A 67 -11.50 1.66 -22.22
C ASP A 67 -12.27 0.33 -22.36
N ALA A 68 -12.49 -0.38 -21.25
CA ALA A 68 -13.21 -1.66 -21.25
C ALA A 68 -14.62 -1.52 -21.88
N LYS A 69 -14.97 -2.49 -22.73
CA LYS A 69 -16.28 -2.54 -23.40
C LYS A 69 -17.38 -2.96 -22.43
N ASP A 70 -17.07 -3.91 -21.55
CA ASP A 70 -17.94 -4.22 -20.43
C ASP A 70 -17.77 -3.16 -19.34
N LYS A 71 -18.89 -2.55 -18.92
CA LYS A 71 -18.89 -1.57 -17.83
C LYS A 71 -18.46 -2.18 -16.50
N SER A 72 -18.69 -3.48 -16.31
CA SER A 72 -18.29 -4.20 -15.10
C SER A 72 -16.77 -4.33 -14.93
N MET A 73 -16.01 -4.05 -15.99
CA MET A 73 -14.54 -4.13 -16.06
C MET A 73 -13.88 -2.76 -16.25
N ARG A 74 -14.60 -1.66 -16.01
CA ARG A 74 -14.07 -0.31 -16.22
C ARG A 74 -13.28 0.23 -15.04
N VAL A 75 -12.35 1.14 -15.34
CA VAL A 75 -11.70 2.00 -14.35
C VAL A 75 -12.34 3.39 -14.40
N PRO A 76 -12.59 4.06 -13.27
CA PRO A 76 -12.39 3.57 -11.90
C PRO A 76 -13.55 2.72 -11.36
N GLU A 77 -14.74 2.82 -11.94
CA GLU A 77 -15.95 2.16 -11.42
C GLU A 77 -16.20 0.81 -12.13
N ASN A 78 -16.27 -0.26 -11.33
CA ASN A 78 -16.46 -1.64 -11.79
C ASN A 78 -17.37 -2.44 -10.86
N LYS A 79 -17.54 -3.76 -11.14
CA LYS A 79 -18.37 -4.67 -10.33
C LYS A 79 -17.94 -4.73 -8.85
N TYR A 80 -16.65 -4.59 -8.58
CA TYR A 80 -16.07 -4.77 -7.25
C TYR A 80 -15.89 -3.48 -6.46
N GLY A 81 -16.17 -2.32 -7.07
CA GLY A 81 -16.09 -1.04 -6.38
C GLY A 81 -15.64 0.08 -7.30
N LYS A 82 -14.94 1.05 -6.71
CA LYS A 82 -14.44 2.24 -7.36
C LYS A 82 -12.99 2.46 -6.96
N GLU A 83 -12.06 2.13 -7.84
CA GLU A 83 -10.64 2.34 -7.62
C GLU A 83 -10.01 2.94 -8.89
N PRO A 84 -9.43 4.15 -8.83
CA PRO A 84 -8.57 4.62 -9.91
C PRO A 84 -7.29 3.79 -9.97
N ALA A 85 -6.83 3.52 -11.20
CA ALA A 85 -5.52 2.93 -11.43
C ALA A 85 -4.43 3.73 -10.70
N ARG A 86 -3.42 3.03 -10.19
CA ARG A 86 -2.32 3.67 -9.49
C ARG A 86 -1.41 4.35 -10.51
N THR A 87 -1.09 3.63 -11.58
CA THR A 87 -0.38 4.15 -12.75
C THR A 87 -1.24 3.94 -13.99
N GLY A 88 -1.28 4.95 -14.86
CA GLY A 88 -1.99 4.83 -16.12
C GLY A 88 -3.51 4.67 -15.97
N ASN A 89 -4.10 3.69 -16.65
CA ASN A 89 -5.55 3.53 -16.78
C ASN A 89 -6.05 2.10 -16.49
N ASN A 90 -5.15 1.15 -16.25
CA ASN A 90 -5.46 -0.26 -16.12
C ASN A 90 -4.95 -0.82 -14.79
N TYR A 91 -5.48 -1.97 -14.39
CA TYR A 91 -4.95 -2.78 -13.29
C TYR A 91 -5.54 -4.19 -13.34
N ALA A 92 -4.92 -5.14 -12.64
CA ALA A 92 -5.47 -6.49 -12.47
C ALA A 92 -6.41 -6.57 -11.26
N GLY A 93 -7.34 -7.52 -11.26
CA GLY A 93 -8.13 -7.85 -10.07
C GLY A 93 -8.17 -9.34 -9.79
N MET A 94 -8.07 -9.69 -8.50
CA MET A 94 -7.83 -11.06 -8.07
C MET A 94 -8.60 -11.42 -6.81
N SER A 95 -9.18 -12.62 -6.80
CA SER A 95 -9.73 -13.26 -5.61
C SER A 95 -8.62 -14.05 -4.90
N PHE A 96 -8.24 -13.66 -3.69
CA PHE A 96 -7.21 -14.36 -2.90
C PHE A 96 -7.79 -15.37 -1.91
N MET A 97 -9.09 -15.32 -1.66
CA MET A 97 -9.81 -16.26 -0.79
C MET A 97 -11.30 -16.21 -1.14
N GLY A 98 -12.00 -17.35 -1.12
CA GLY A 98 -13.45 -17.40 -1.24
C GLY A 98 -14.07 -18.16 -0.07
N TYR A 99 -15.13 -17.60 0.52
CA TYR A 99 -15.75 -18.21 1.71
C TYR A 99 -16.17 -19.67 1.46
N ARG A 100 -15.60 -20.59 2.25
CA ARG A 100 -15.82 -22.04 2.15
C ARG A 100 -15.50 -22.61 0.77
N GLY A 101 -14.47 -22.08 0.11
CA GLY A 101 -14.04 -22.52 -1.22
C GLY A 101 -15.06 -22.25 -2.34
N ARG A 102 -16.07 -21.41 -2.10
CA ARG A 102 -17.12 -21.11 -3.09
C ARG A 102 -16.66 -20.22 -4.23
N MET A 103 -15.60 -19.46 -4.01
CA MET A 103 -14.92 -18.69 -5.04
C MET A 103 -13.46 -19.13 -5.03
N PRO A 104 -12.99 -19.75 -6.12
CA PRO A 104 -11.60 -20.15 -6.24
C PRO A 104 -10.64 -18.97 -6.09
N ARG A 105 -9.37 -19.31 -5.81
CA ARG A 105 -8.29 -18.33 -5.74
C ARG A 105 -7.71 -18.10 -7.12
N HIS A 106 -7.35 -16.87 -7.39
CA HIS A 106 -6.66 -16.47 -8.59
C HIS A 106 -5.14 -16.50 -8.35
N TYR A 107 -4.40 -16.85 -9.38
CA TYR A 107 -2.94 -16.80 -9.39
C TYR A 107 -2.49 -16.14 -10.68
N LEU A 108 -1.76 -15.05 -10.55
CA LEU A 108 -1.31 -14.22 -11.67
C LEU A 108 0.18 -14.41 -11.86
N GLY A 109 0.60 -14.83 -13.06
CA GLY A 109 2.00 -15.11 -13.35
C GLY A 109 2.54 -14.29 -14.51
N VAL A 110 3.85 -14.07 -14.47
CA VAL A 110 4.61 -13.43 -15.54
C VAL A 110 6.04 -13.94 -15.58
N GLN A 111 6.63 -13.98 -16.77
CA GLN A 111 8.06 -14.22 -16.95
C GLN A 111 8.81 -12.88 -16.82
N LEU A 112 9.91 -12.88 -16.07
CA LEU A 112 10.79 -11.73 -15.92
C LEU A 112 11.57 -11.48 -17.21
N LYS A 113 11.95 -10.22 -17.45
CA LYS A 113 12.77 -9.81 -18.61
C LYS A 113 14.13 -10.52 -18.65
N LYS A 114 14.67 -10.90 -17.48
CA LYS A 114 15.94 -11.61 -17.30
C LYS A 114 15.86 -12.49 -16.04
N PRO A 115 16.58 -13.62 -16.00
CA PRO A 115 16.68 -14.42 -14.78
C PRO A 115 17.40 -13.65 -13.66
N LEU A 116 17.06 -13.96 -12.41
CA LEU A 116 17.72 -13.42 -11.23
C LEU A 116 19.14 -13.98 -11.10
N THR A 117 20.04 -13.14 -10.60
CA THR A 117 21.46 -13.49 -10.41
C THR A 117 21.67 -14.10 -9.03
N GLU A 118 22.33 -15.26 -8.97
CA GLU A 118 22.62 -15.95 -7.70
C GLU A 118 23.29 -15.02 -6.68
N GLY A 119 22.78 -15.04 -5.44
CA GLY A 119 23.29 -14.26 -4.32
C GLY A 119 22.96 -12.77 -4.36
N ARG A 120 22.31 -12.27 -5.43
CA ARG A 120 21.92 -10.86 -5.54
C ARG A 120 20.61 -10.60 -4.82
N GLU A 121 20.52 -9.43 -4.19
CA GLU A 121 19.33 -8.94 -3.50
C GLU A 121 18.46 -8.10 -4.44
N TYR A 122 17.15 -8.36 -4.39
CA TYR A 122 16.15 -7.65 -5.18
C TYR A 122 15.05 -7.13 -4.27
N CYS A 123 14.64 -5.88 -4.47
CA CYS A 123 13.37 -5.40 -3.95
C CYS A 123 12.25 -5.95 -4.84
N MET A 124 11.39 -6.79 -4.26
CA MET A 124 10.18 -7.25 -4.91
C MET A 124 9.00 -6.54 -4.28
N LYS A 125 8.22 -5.83 -5.09
CA LYS A 125 7.13 -4.95 -4.64
C LYS A 125 5.90 -5.12 -5.52
N MET A 126 4.73 -5.00 -4.93
CA MET A 126 3.45 -4.88 -5.62
C MET A 126 2.56 -3.91 -4.86
N HIS A 127 1.64 -3.24 -5.55
CA HIS A 127 0.64 -2.40 -4.90
C HIS A 127 -0.72 -3.08 -4.94
N VAL A 128 -1.43 -3.03 -3.82
CA VAL A 128 -2.74 -3.63 -3.65
C VAL A 128 -3.73 -2.63 -3.08
N SER A 129 -4.97 -2.69 -3.55
CA SER A 129 -6.12 -2.03 -2.92
C SER A 129 -7.24 -3.05 -2.74
N MET A 130 -7.80 -3.11 -1.53
CA MET A 130 -8.94 -3.97 -1.24
C MET A 130 -10.17 -3.45 -1.98
N ALA A 131 -10.86 -4.33 -2.71
CA ALA A 131 -12.09 -3.95 -3.38
C ALA A 131 -13.20 -3.53 -2.40
N ASP A 132 -13.99 -2.54 -2.78
CA ASP A 132 -15.03 -1.96 -1.92
C ASP A 132 -16.17 -2.93 -1.59
N LEU A 133 -16.53 -3.74 -2.59
CA LEU A 133 -17.66 -4.65 -2.54
C LEU A 133 -17.23 -6.09 -2.22
N THR A 134 -16.05 -6.29 -1.63
CA THR A 134 -15.64 -7.60 -1.11
C THR A 134 -15.96 -7.75 0.37
N LYS A 135 -16.10 -8.99 0.87
CA LYS A 135 -16.53 -9.26 2.25
C LYS A 135 -15.39 -9.48 3.22
N TYR A 136 -14.25 -9.94 2.73
CA TYR A 136 -13.14 -10.39 3.54
C TYR A 136 -11.85 -9.63 3.21
N ALA A 137 -11.17 -9.16 4.24
CA ALA A 137 -9.78 -8.73 4.14
C ALA A 137 -8.88 -9.87 4.61
N ILE A 138 -7.69 -10.05 4.01
CA ILE A 138 -6.72 -11.10 4.35
C ILE A 138 -5.30 -10.56 4.49
N ASN A 139 -4.41 -11.35 5.09
CA ASN A 139 -2.99 -11.02 5.25
C ASN A 139 -2.05 -11.69 4.24
N ASN A 140 -2.39 -12.87 3.73
CA ASN A 140 -1.49 -13.72 2.93
C ASN A 140 -1.52 -13.39 1.43
N ILE A 141 -1.33 -12.13 1.07
CA ILE A 141 -1.03 -11.72 -0.31
C ILE A 141 0.49 -11.85 -0.50
N ALA A 142 0.91 -12.70 -1.43
CA ALA A 142 2.31 -13.05 -1.58
C ALA A 142 2.74 -13.19 -3.05
N MET A 143 4.05 -13.11 -3.27
CA MET A 143 4.70 -13.41 -4.55
C MET A 143 5.64 -14.61 -4.37
N TYR A 144 5.45 -15.62 -5.21
CA TYR A 144 6.29 -16.80 -5.35
C TYR A 144 7.25 -16.61 -6.54
N VAL A 145 8.50 -16.98 -6.35
CA VAL A 145 9.60 -16.77 -7.31
C VAL A 145 10.15 -18.14 -7.72
N THR A 146 10.25 -18.41 -9.02
CA THR A 146 10.61 -19.74 -9.52
C THR A 146 11.36 -19.71 -10.84
N LYS A 147 12.13 -20.77 -11.09
CA LYS A 147 12.79 -21.04 -12.38
C LYS A 147 11.76 -21.58 -13.38
N ASP A 148 10.89 -22.47 -12.92
CA ASP A 148 9.99 -23.20 -13.80
C ASP A 148 8.75 -22.38 -14.18
N SER A 149 8.34 -22.48 -15.45
CA SER A 149 7.03 -22.00 -15.89
C SER A 149 5.93 -22.90 -15.31
N VAL A 150 5.16 -22.38 -14.36
CA VAL A 150 4.05 -23.11 -13.71
C VAL A 150 2.76 -22.93 -14.51
N VAL A 151 2.01 -24.01 -14.70
CA VAL A 151 0.62 -24.01 -15.20
C VAL A 151 -0.16 -25.04 -14.40
N GLU A 152 -1.30 -24.67 -13.86
CA GLU A 152 -2.20 -25.56 -13.13
C GLU A 152 -3.56 -25.60 -13.86
N PRO A 153 -3.90 -26.68 -14.56
CA PRO A 153 -5.13 -26.74 -15.36
C PRO A 153 -6.42 -26.87 -14.52
N SER A 154 -6.34 -26.80 -13.19
CA SER A 154 -7.49 -26.84 -12.29
C SER A 154 -7.60 -25.57 -11.43
N ALA A 155 -8.67 -25.50 -10.63
CA ALA A 155 -8.90 -24.44 -9.63
C ALA A 155 -8.23 -24.74 -8.28
N LYS A 156 -7.20 -25.59 -8.28
CA LYS A 156 -6.53 -26.06 -7.06
C LYS A 156 -5.80 -24.92 -6.37
N VAL A 157 -5.84 -24.91 -5.03
CA VAL A 157 -4.98 -24.04 -4.21
C VAL A 157 -3.53 -24.47 -4.37
N LEU A 158 -2.68 -23.54 -4.79
CA LEU A 158 -1.25 -23.76 -4.92
C LEU A 158 -0.58 -23.56 -3.56
N GLU A 159 0.13 -24.56 -3.09
CA GLU A 159 0.83 -24.53 -1.80
C GLU A 159 2.33 -24.39 -2.07
N TYR A 160 2.83 -23.15 -2.04
CA TYR A 160 4.24 -22.80 -2.27
C TYR A 160 4.78 -21.95 -1.11
N ASP A 161 6.07 -22.08 -0.82
CA ASP A 161 6.76 -21.17 0.09
C ASP A 161 7.05 -19.84 -0.64
N ALA A 162 6.18 -18.85 -0.40
CA ALA A 162 6.23 -17.53 -1.03
C ALA A 162 6.72 -16.47 -0.03
N PRO A 163 8.03 -16.17 0.00
CA PRO A 163 8.61 -15.31 1.04
C PRO A 163 8.31 -13.81 0.85
N VAL A 164 7.91 -13.40 -0.36
CA VAL A 164 7.62 -12.00 -0.68
C VAL A 164 6.18 -11.69 -0.26
N ARG A 165 6.03 -11.34 1.01
CA ARG A 165 4.78 -10.94 1.67
C ARG A 165 5.08 -10.01 2.84
N SER A 166 4.06 -9.31 3.34
CA SER A 166 4.19 -8.45 4.52
C SER A 166 4.85 -9.20 5.68
N ILE A 167 5.80 -8.55 6.34
CA ILE A 167 6.57 -9.13 7.45
C ILE A 167 5.73 -9.19 8.74
N THR A 168 4.80 -8.27 8.92
CA THR A 168 3.91 -8.24 10.08
C THR A 168 2.82 -9.29 9.97
N LYS A 169 2.52 -9.75 8.74
CA LYS A 169 1.39 -10.61 8.39
C LYS A 169 0.05 -9.97 8.78
N ASP A 170 -0.02 -8.64 8.70
CA ASP A 170 -1.23 -7.88 8.98
C ASP A 170 -2.25 -8.05 7.87
N ILE A 171 -3.52 -7.84 8.22
CA ILE A 171 -4.62 -7.89 7.28
C ILE A 171 -4.60 -6.62 6.41
N HIS A 172 -4.60 -6.81 5.09
CA HIS A 172 -4.69 -5.73 4.12
C HIS A 172 -6.16 -5.35 3.91
N GLU A 173 -6.65 -4.35 4.63
CA GLU A 173 -8.06 -3.92 4.60
C GLU A 173 -8.28 -2.56 3.90
N GLN A 174 -7.23 -1.97 3.33
CA GLN A 174 -7.29 -0.61 2.80
C GLN A 174 -8.08 -0.59 1.49
N GLN A 175 -9.23 0.07 1.53
CA GLN A 175 -10.08 0.35 0.37
C GLN A 175 -9.77 1.76 -0.16
N TYR A 176 -9.94 2.00 -1.45
CA TYR A 176 -9.65 3.28 -2.12
C TYR A 176 -8.21 3.78 -2.02
N LEU A 177 -7.30 2.93 -1.56
CA LEU A 177 -5.95 3.31 -1.22
C LEU A 177 -5.01 2.18 -1.62
N TRP A 178 -4.16 2.47 -2.60
CA TRP A 178 -3.05 1.61 -2.95
C TRP A 178 -2.03 1.59 -1.82
N THR A 179 -1.81 0.41 -1.28
CA THR A 179 -0.77 0.08 -0.30
C THR A 179 0.25 -0.84 -0.95
N ASP A 180 1.51 -0.70 -0.61
CA ASP A 180 2.57 -1.55 -1.12
C ASP A 180 2.81 -2.77 -0.22
N ILE A 181 3.08 -3.91 -0.85
CA ILE A 181 3.61 -5.11 -0.22
C ILE A 181 4.97 -5.35 -0.86
N CYS A 182 6.01 -5.42 -0.03
CA CYS A 182 7.38 -5.52 -0.49
C CYS A 182 8.23 -6.44 0.40
N ARG A 183 9.31 -6.96 -0.18
CA ARG A 183 10.31 -7.75 0.52
C ARG A 183 11.63 -7.67 -0.21
N ILE A 184 12.74 -7.63 0.53
CA ILE A 184 14.04 -7.99 -0.03
C ILE A 184 14.08 -9.52 -0.23
N TYR A 185 14.37 -9.93 -1.47
CA TYR A 185 14.55 -11.32 -1.87
C TYR A 185 16.00 -11.57 -2.27
N VAL A 186 16.64 -12.56 -1.65
CA VAL A 186 18.00 -13.02 -2.00
C VAL A 186 17.85 -14.16 -3.00
N ALA A 187 18.29 -13.94 -4.24
CA ALA A 187 18.12 -14.91 -5.31
C ALA A 187 19.05 -16.14 -5.15
N GLN A 188 18.49 -17.32 -5.44
CA GLN A 188 19.22 -18.59 -5.55
C GLN A 188 19.80 -18.78 -6.97
N GLY A 189 19.47 -17.88 -7.90
CA GLY A 189 20.02 -17.79 -9.25
C GLY A 189 19.23 -18.59 -10.26
N GLY A 190 18.89 -17.96 -11.39
CA GLY A 190 18.17 -18.59 -12.50
C GLY A 190 16.66 -18.55 -12.38
N GLU A 191 16.10 -17.96 -11.33
CA GLU A 191 14.66 -17.70 -11.24
C GLU A 191 14.23 -16.71 -12.31
N GLU A 192 13.19 -17.03 -13.06
CA GLU A 192 12.78 -16.24 -14.22
C GLU A 192 11.27 -16.01 -14.28
N HIS A 193 10.51 -16.52 -13.30
CA HIS A 193 9.07 -16.36 -13.19
C HIS A 193 8.67 -15.87 -11.80
N ILE A 194 7.63 -15.04 -11.76
CA ILE A 194 6.93 -14.68 -10.52
C ILE A 194 5.46 -15.07 -10.64
N ILE A 195 4.86 -15.46 -9.51
CA ILE A 195 3.43 -15.76 -9.38
C ILE A 195 2.90 -15.02 -8.15
N ILE A 196 1.84 -14.25 -8.30
CA ILE A 196 1.17 -13.53 -7.23
C ILE A 196 -0.09 -14.31 -6.85
N GLY A 197 -0.34 -14.47 -5.55
CA GLY A 197 -1.51 -15.19 -5.04
C GLY A 197 -1.49 -15.37 -3.52
N ASN A 198 -2.41 -16.20 -3.03
CA ASN A 198 -2.40 -16.68 -1.64
C ASN A 198 -2.10 -18.19 -1.64
N PHE A 199 -0.90 -18.52 -1.17
CA PHE A 199 -0.34 -19.88 -1.21
C PHE A 199 -0.53 -20.67 0.10
N GLU A 200 -1.15 -20.07 1.10
CA GLU A 200 -1.35 -20.67 2.42
C GLU A 200 -2.67 -21.45 2.43
N LYS A 201 -2.83 -22.46 3.29
CA LYS A 201 -4.11 -23.19 3.33
C LYS A 201 -5.26 -22.30 3.78
N GLU A 202 -6.50 -22.75 3.55
CA GLU A 202 -7.70 -22.00 3.95
C GLU A 202 -7.70 -21.75 5.48
N GLU A 203 -7.33 -22.76 6.26
CA GLU A 203 -7.20 -22.71 7.71
C GLU A 203 -6.04 -21.83 8.21
N GLU A 204 -5.05 -21.55 7.36
CA GLU A 204 -3.87 -20.72 7.66
C GLU A 204 -4.05 -19.27 7.18
N THR A 205 -5.11 -18.99 6.43
CA THR A 205 -5.45 -17.64 5.95
C THR A 205 -6.22 -16.88 7.02
N ILE A 206 -5.54 -15.94 7.67
CA ILE A 206 -6.17 -15.02 8.64
C ILE A 206 -6.99 -14.00 7.86
N HIS A 207 -8.22 -13.78 8.29
CA HIS A 207 -9.15 -12.90 7.60
C HIS A 207 -10.12 -12.20 8.56
N ASP A 208 -10.50 -10.99 8.18
CA ASP A 208 -11.52 -10.21 8.86
C ASP A 208 -12.71 -9.90 7.96
N LYS A 209 -13.88 -9.73 8.58
CA LYS A 209 -15.11 -9.38 7.86
C LYS A 209 -15.23 -7.86 7.77
N VAL A 210 -15.12 -7.35 6.56
CA VAL A 210 -15.30 -5.92 6.29
C VAL A 210 -16.79 -5.63 6.07
N ARG A 211 -17.26 -4.52 6.64
CA ARG A 211 -18.62 -4.01 6.42
C ARG A 211 -18.61 -3.11 5.20
N MET A 212 -19.63 -3.25 4.36
CA MET A 212 -19.82 -2.36 3.22
C MET A 212 -19.90 -0.91 3.71
N SER A 213 -19.07 -0.03 3.13
CA SER A 213 -19.16 1.41 3.39
C SER A 213 -20.54 1.92 3.01
N ARG A 214 -21.01 2.94 3.73
CA ARG A 214 -22.32 3.59 3.48
C ARG A 214 -22.39 4.27 2.11
N GLU A 215 -21.25 4.52 1.49
CA GLU A 215 -21.14 5.13 0.16
C GLU A 215 -21.54 4.18 -0.97
N PHE A 216 -21.61 2.88 -0.69
CA PHE A 216 -21.96 1.86 -1.68
C PHE A 216 -23.33 1.24 -1.43
N SER A 217 -23.92 0.74 -2.50
CA SER A 217 -25.15 -0.06 -2.47
C SER A 217 -24.94 -1.36 -3.22
N GLY A 218 -25.73 -2.38 -2.87
CA GLY A 218 -25.62 -3.71 -3.48
C GLY A 218 -25.25 -4.79 -2.48
N ARG A 219 -24.64 -5.86 -2.99
CA ARG A 219 -24.26 -7.04 -2.21
C ARG A 219 -22.74 -7.18 -2.23
N GLN A 220 -22.13 -7.36 -1.05
CA GLN A 220 -20.73 -7.73 -0.95
C GLN A 220 -20.53 -9.16 -1.49
N GLU A 221 -19.51 -9.33 -2.31
CA GLU A 221 -19.04 -10.63 -2.76
C GLU A 221 -18.34 -11.36 -1.61
N MET A 222 -18.65 -12.64 -1.45
CA MET A 222 -18.17 -13.47 -0.33
C MET A 222 -16.73 -13.98 -0.54
N ASN A 223 -15.85 -13.12 -1.03
CA ASN A 223 -14.42 -13.37 -1.23
C ASN A 223 -13.57 -12.30 -0.52
N ALA A 224 -12.26 -12.44 -0.68
CA ALA A 224 -11.28 -11.40 -0.47
C ALA A 224 -10.70 -11.02 -1.84
N TYR A 225 -11.21 -9.92 -2.40
CA TYR A 225 -10.87 -9.45 -3.74
C TYR A 225 -10.05 -8.18 -3.67
N TYR A 226 -8.95 -8.13 -4.42
CA TYR A 226 -8.01 -7.02 -4.43
C TYR A 226 -7.70 -6.60 -5.86
N PHE A 227 -7.57 -5.30 -6.06
CA PHE A 227 -6.93 -4.75 -7.25
C PHE A 227 -5.41 -4.75 -7.04
N ILE A 228 -4.66 -5.01 -8.10
CA ILE A 228 -3.19 -5.08 -8.09
C ILE A 228 -2.63 -4.24 -9.23
N ASP A 229 -1.62 -3.42 -8.93
CA ASP A 229 -0.97 -2.53 -9.88
C ASP A 229 0.53 -2.35 -9.50
N ASP A 230 1.32 -1.78 -10.40
CA ASP A 230 2.72 -1.41 -10.21
C ASP A 230 3.57 -2.51 -9.54
N ILE A 231 3.75 -3.63 -10.25
CA ILE A 231 4.59 -4.75 -9.80
C ILE A 231 6.05 -4.52 -10.21
N SER A 232 6.98 -4.65 -9.27
CA SER A 232 8.40 -4.47 -9.55
C SER A 232 9.29 -5.54 -8.94
N VAL A 233 10.36 -5.87 -9.68
CA VAL A 233 11.50 -6.67 -9.24
C VAL A 233 12.74 -5.90 -9.65
N VAL A 234 13.34 -5.18 -8.71
CA VAL A 234 14.43 -4.24 -8.95
C VAL A 234 15.63 -4.62 -8.10
N PRO A 235 16.86 -4.67 -8.66
CA PRO A 235 18.06 -4.92 -7.86
C PRO A 235 18.27 -3.88 -6.75
N MET A 236 18.66 -4.31 -5.54
CA MET A 236 18.86 -3.39 -4.42
C MET A 236 20.04 -2.40 -4.63
N ASP A 237 21.03 -2.77 -5.44
CA ASP A 237 22.23 -1.96 -5.71
C ASP A 237 21.95 -0.73 -6.60
N VAL A 238 20.74 -0.62 -7.17
CA VAL A 238 20.30 0.56 -7.92
C VAL A 238 19.24 1.39 -7.18
N LEU A 239 18.84 0.95 -5.98
CA LEU A 239 17.87 1.61 -5.13
C LEU A 239 18.56 2.39 -4.01
N SER A 240 17.88 3.41 -3.49
CA SER A 240 18.31 4.14 -2.30
C SER A 240 17.92 3.41 -1.03
N GLU A 241 18.58 3.74 0.07
CA GLU A 241 18.24 3.21 1.39
C GLU A 241 16.78 3.55 1.75
N GLY A 242 16.01 2.55 2.16
CA GLY A 242 14.58 2.68 2.49
C GLY A 242 13.61 2.55 1.31
N ASP A 243 14.07 2.52 0.05
CA ASP A 243 13.19 2.37 -1.13
C ASP A 243 12.44 1.02 -1.13
N CYS A 244 12.94 0.03 -0.38
CA CYS A 244 12.30 -1.27 -0.16
C CYS A 244 11.75 -1.45 1.27
N SER A 245 11.25 -0.38 1.91
CA SER A 245 10.60 -0.45 3.23
C SER A 245 9.11 -0.09 3.16
N CYS A 246 8.26 -1.11 3.08
CA CYS A 246 6.79 -1.01 3.10
C CYS A 246 6.23 -1.23 4.51
N ASP A 247 6.78 -2.19 5.25
CA ASP A 247 6.43 -2.45 6.64
C ASP A 247 7.47 -1.82 7.57
N ASN A 248 7.03 -0.84 8.37
CA ASN A 248 7.83 -0.21 9.41
C ASN A 248 7.43 -0.78 10.78
N ILE A 249 8.23 -1.67 11.34
CA ILE A 249 8.00 -2.20 12.68
C ILE A 249 8.61 -1.21 13.69
N ALA A 250 7.80 -0.26 14.15
CA ALA A 250 8.20 0.63 15.24
C ALA A 250 8.59 -0.20 16.49
N GLY A 251 9.86 -0.17 16.88
CA GLY A 251 10.33 -0.78 18.13
C GLY A 251 10.51 -2.31 18.14
N GLY A 252 10.64 -2.97 16.98
CA GLY A 252 11.14 -4.34 16.85
C GLY A 252 10.53 -5.36 17.82
N THR A 253 9.29 -5.77 17.60
CA THR A 253 8.63 -6.76 18.47
C THR A 253 9.27 -8.15 18.32
N LEU A 254 9.84 -8.67 19.40
CA LEU A 254 10.26 -10.07 19.55
C LEU A 254 9.01 -10.98 19.47
N LYS A 255 8.84 -11.73 18.39
CA LYS A 255 7.80 -12.77 18.30
C LYS A 255 8.43 -14.14 18.51
N VAL A 256 7.94 -14.89 19.50
CA VAL A 256 8.34 -16.28 19.72
C VAL A 256 7.41 -17.16 18.91
N GLU A 257 7.90 -17.77 17.83
CA GLU A 257 7.17 -18.85 17.16
C GLU A 257 7.25 -20.11 18.02
N SER A 258 6.15 -20.47 18.69
CA SER A 258 5.98 -21.81 19.25
C SER A 258 5.38 -22.72 18.19
N LYS A 259 6.19 -23.59 17.57
CA LYS A 259 5.66 -24.79 16.93
C LYS A 259 5.25 -25.74 18.06
N THR A 260 3.97 -26.09 18.11
CA THR A 260 3.25 -26.98 19.05
C THR A 260 2.68 -26.36 20.33
N PHE A 261 1.36 -26.57 20.50
CA PHE A 261 0.64 -26.43 21.77
C PHE A 261 0.95 -27.64 22.65
N GLY A 262 2.13 -27.67 23.24
CA GLY A 262 2.52 -28.64 24.27
C GLY A 262 2.93 -27.91 25.55
N THR A 263 2.44 -28.37 26.70
CA THR A 263 2.73 -27.78 28.02
C THR A 263 4.12 -28.16 28.56
N ASP A 264 5.03 -28.66 27.72
CA ASP A 264 6.34 -29.16 28.14
C ASP A 264 7.36 -28.03 28.26
N GLU A 265 7.82 -27.75 29.49
CA GLU A 265 8.76 -26.65 29.80
C GLU A 265 10.13 -26.81 29.12
N GLU A 266 10.54 -28.04 28.81
CA GLU A 266 11.83 -28.34 28.17
C GLU A 266 11.82 -28.05 26.65
N GLU A 267 10.68 -28.17 25.96
CA GLU A 267 10.55 -27.82 24.54
C GLU A 267 10.56 -26.30 24.32
N ARG A 268 10.01 -25.54 25.28
CA ARG A 268 9.97 -24.07 25.26
C ARG A 268 11.37 -23.43 25.32
N LYS A 269 12.35 -24.13 25.89
CA LYS A 269 13.77 -23.72 25.88
C LYS A 269 14.45 -23.90 24.51
N LYS A 270 13.86 -24.68 23.59
CA LYS A 270 14.37 -24.91 22.22
C LYS A 270 13.71 -24.02 21.16
N ALA A 271 12.74 -23.19 21.53
CA ALA A 271 12.06 -22.28 20.60
C ALA A 271 13.06 -21.26 20.01
N LYS A 272 13.12 -21.19 18.67
CA LYS A 272 14.01 -20.29 17.94
C LYS A 272 13.47 -18.86 18.08
N LYS A 273 14.19 -17.99 18.78
CA LYS A 273 13.86 -16.56 18.88
C LYS A 273 14.23 -15.89 17.56
N THR A 274 13.24 -15.42 16.81
CA THR A 274 13.44 -14.61 15.59
C THR A 274 13.13 -13.15 15.91
N TYR A 275 14.06 -12.27 15.55
CA TYR A 275 13.83 -10.83 15.54
C TYR A 275 13.11 -10.47 14.25
N LEU A 276 11.97 -9.79 14.35
CA LEU A 276 11.35 -9.18 13.17
C LEU A 276 12.12 -7.88 12.89
N VAL A 277 12.77 -7.84 11.73
CA VAL A 277 13.40 -6.64 11.16
C VAL A 277 12.37 -5.93 10.25
N ASN A 278 12.62 -4.69 9.87
CA ASN A 278 11.79 -4.02 8.87
C ASN A 278 11.82 -4.79 7.54
N SER A 279 10.88 -4.50 6.64
CA SER A 279 10.81 -5.15 5.31
C SER A 279 12.09 -4.97 4.47
N ASP A 280 12.87 -3.92 4.75
CA ASP A 280 14.19 -3.62 4.19
C ASP A 280 15.37 -4.30 4.93
N GLY A 281 15.10 -5.14 5.93
CA GLY A 281 16.11 -5.85 6.70
C GLY A 281 16.77 -5.05 7.82
N THR A 282 16.47 -3.75 7.97
CA THR A 282 17.03 -2.90 9.03
C THR A 282 16.49 -3.27 10.42
N ARG A 283 17.33 -3.11 11.45
CA ARG A 283 16.93 -3.27 12.85
C ARG A 283 16.39 -1.95 13.38
N ALA A 284 15.30 -1.99 14.15
CA ALA A 284 14.66 -0.82 14.75
C ALA A 284 15.58 0.06 15.64
N GLU A 285 16.75 -0.45 16.06
CA GLU A 285 17.71 0.30 16.88
C GLU A 285 18.72 1.15 16.08
N GLU A 286 18.86 0.96 14.76
CA GLU A 286 19.84 1.73 13.97
C GLU A 286 19.36 3.14 13.59
N THR A 287 18.07 3.44 13.74
CA THR A 287 17.49 4.75 13.41
C THR A 287 17.58 5.80 14.53
N ILE A 288 18.04 5.42 15.75
CA ILE A 288 18.01 6.31 16.93
C ILE A 288 19.40 6.84 17.34
N ARG A 289 20.51 6.29 16.82
CA ARG A 289 21.85 6.60 17.37
C ARG A 289 22.54 7.89 16.91
N ASN A 290 21.90 8.75 16.12
CA ASN A 290 22.49 10.04 15.75
C ASN A 290 21.56 11.20 16.09
N LYS A 291 21.32 11.45 17.39
CA LYS A 291 20.92 12.77 17.91
C LYS A 291 21.03 12.86 19.44
N ASP A 292 22.23 12.63 19.96
CA ASP A 292 22.60 13.14 21.29
C ASP A 292 23.75 14.13 21.15
N GLY A 293 23.42 15.41 21.35
CA GLY A 293 24.33 16.54 21.15
C GLY A 293 23.75 17.87 21.61
N ASN A 294 23.19 17.89 22.82
CA ASN A 294 23.13 19.02 23.77
C ASN A 294 23.09 20.46 23.20
N SER A 295 21.93 21.10 23.22
CA SER A 295 21.84 22.56 23.27
C SER A 295 20.73 22.96 24.23
N ALA A 296 21.17 23.51 25.38
CA ALA A 296 20.34 24.03 26.46
C ALA A 296 19.33 25.07 25.95
N GLU A 297 18.11 24.90 26.46
CA GLU A 297 16.97 25.77 26.26
C GLU A 297 17.27 27.20 26.72
N LYS A 298 16.91 28.16 25.88
CA LYS A 298 16.56 29.51 26.31
C LYS A 298 15.08 29.69 26.01
N GLU A 299 14.29 29.66 27.07
CA GLU A 299 12.91 30.12 27.08
C GLU A 299 12.87 31.57 26.62
N ASN A 300 12.10 31.82 25.56
CA ASN A 300 11.54 33.12 25.29
C ASN A 300 10.02 32.93 25.32
N GLU A 301 9.39 33.53 26.33
CA GLU A 301 7.95 33.67 26.46
C GLU A 301 7.41 34.50 25.29
N GLU A 302 6.79 33.84 24.31
CA GLU A 302 5.79 34.46 23.44
C GLU A 302 4.42 33.89 23.82
N SER A 303 3.43 34.78 23.95
CA SER A 303 2.09 34.48 24.45
C SER A 303 1.45 33.33 23.68
N ALA A 304 1.29 32.18 24.35
CA ALA A 304 0.68 30.99 23.77
C ALA A 304 -0.79 31.28 23.43
N SER A 305 -1.11 31.31 22.13
CA SER A 305 -2.48 31.12 21.67
C SER A 305 -2.98 29.77 22.16
N GLU A 306 -4.20 29.74 22.68
CA GLU A 306 -4.87 28.50 23.09
C GLU A 306 -4.93 27.56 21.88
N TRP A 307 -4.31 26.38 21.99
CA TRP A 307 -4.22 25.41 20.90
C TRP A 307 -5.60 24.86 20.55
N SER A 308 -5.96 24.84 19.25
CA SER A 308 -7.22 24.25 18.76
C SER A 308 -6.99 23.10 17.78
N VAL A 309 -7.97 22.19 17.71
CA VAL A 309 -7.99 21.09 16.73
C VAL A 309 -8.00 21.63 15.29
N GLU A 310 -8.71 22.72 15.06
CA GLU A 310 -8.87 23.38 13.76
C GLU A 310 -7.56 24.04 13.26
N ASP A 311 -6.60 24.30 14.14
CA ASP A 311 -5.29 24.84 13.78
C ASP A 311 -4.34 23.76 13.25
N VAL A 312 -4.68 22.48 13.46
CA VAL A 312 -3.88 21.37 12.96
C VAL A 312 -4.07 21.26 11.46
N VAL A 313 -2.97 21.42 10.72
CA VAL A 313 -2.93 21.21 9.27
C VAL A 313 -1.77 20.28 8.93
N VAL A 314 -2.09 19.19 8.24
CA VAL A 314 -1.11 18.22 7.74
C VAL A 314 -0.94 18.43 6.25
N TYR A 315 0.28 18.71 5.82
CA TYR A 315 0.62 18.90 4.41
C TYR A 315 1.17 17.63 3.77
N PHE A 316 1.06 17.58 2.45
CA PHE A 316 1.47 16.44 1.65
C PHE A 316 2.35 16.92 0.50
N ASP A 317 3.31 16.08 0.14
CA ASP A 317 4.03 16.26 -1.10
C ASP A 317 3.11 16.04 -2.31
N THR A 318 3.49 16.65 -3.42
CA THR A 318 2.71 16.63 -4.65
C THR A 318 2.48 15.19 -5.12
N LYS A 319 1.21 14.87 -5.37
CA LYS A 319 0.69 13.55 -5.77
C LYS A 319 0.88 12.43 -4.74
N LYS A 320 1.35 12.75 -3.53
CA LYS A 320 1.48 11.80 -2.43
C LYS A 320 0.26 11.84 -1.51
N PHE A 321 -0.09 10.66 -0.99
CA PHE A 321 -1.20 10.43 -0.06
C PHE A 321 -0.72 10.09 1.36
N LYS A 322 0.57 9.80 1.54
CA LYS A 322 1.22 9.66 2.85
C LYS A 322 2.02 10.95 3.13
N PRO A 323 1.86 11.59 4.29
CA PRO A 323 2.64 12.78 4.63
C PRO A 323 4.06 12.37 5.05
N THR A 324 4.97 13.35 5.12
CA THR A 324 6.32 13.12 5.67
C THR A 324 6.23 12.80 7.16
N ALA A 325 7.29 12.22 7.74
CA ALA A 325 7.33 11.93 9.17
C ALA A 325 7.15 13.20 10.05
N GLU A 326 7.67 14.34 9.58
CA GLU A 326 7.50 15.64 10.26
C GLU A 326 6.04 16.10 10.27
N GLU A 327 5.36 16.00 9.12
CA GLU A 327 3.95 16.35 9.00
C GLU A 327 3.05 15.38 9.76
N LEU A 328 3.39 14.09 9.78
CA LEU A 328 2.69 13.06 10.55
C LEU A 328 2.79 13.30 12.06
N ALA A 329 3.94 13.78 12.55
CA ALA A 329 4.17 14.05 13.97
C ALA A 329 3.21 15.12 14.55
N LYS A 330 2.62 15.98 13.72
CA LYS A 330 1.59 16.94 14.14
C LYS A 330 0.33 16.27 14.68
N LEU A 331 0.08 15.01 14.30
CA LEU A 331 -1.05 14.24 14.80
C LEU A 331 -0.90 13.81 16.26
N ASN A 332 0.33 13.81 16.82
CA ASN A 332 0.55 13.39 18.20
C ASN A 332 -0.25 14.24 19.19
N GLN A 333 -0.19 15.57 19.05
CA GLN A 333 -0.92 16.48 19.93
C GLN A 333 -2.45 16.35 19.74
N LEU A 334 -2.91 16.15 18.50
CA LEU A 334 -4.31 15.87 18.21
C LEU A 334 -4.78 14.56 18.85
N ALA A 335 -4.01 13.49 18.74
CA ALA A 335 -4.32 12.19 19.32
C ALA A 335 -4.34 12.25 20.85
N GLU A 336 -3.38 12.94 21.48
CA GLU A 336 -3.38 13.18 22.93
C GLU A 336 -4.63 13.93 23.38
N TYR A 337 -5.00 15.00 22.68
CA TYR A 337 -6.24 15.73 22.95
C TYR A 337 -7.47 14.81 22.86
N LEU A 338 -7.58 13.99 21.81
CA LEU A 338 -8.72 13.09 21.64
C LEU A 338 -8.76 11.96 22.66
N LYS A 339 -7.61 11.51 23.18
CA LYS A 339 -7.54 10.53 24.28
C LYS A 339 -8.06 11.11 25.59
N VAL A 340 -7.71 12.35 25.90
CA VAL A 340 -8.17 13.04 27.12
C VAL A 340 -9.63 13.48 27.01
N ASN A 341 -10.14 13.66 25.79
CA ASN A 341 -11.51 14.09 25.52
C ASN A 341 -12.35 13.01 24.82
N PRO A 342 -12.72 11.90 25.48
CA PRO A 342 -13.32 10.72 24.84
C PRO A 342 -14.69 10.96 24.19
N GLN A 343 -15.39 12.03 24.57
CA GLN A 343 -16.69 12.40 23.98
C GLN A 343 -16.54 13.17 22.66
N GLN A 344 -15.38 13.77 22.40
CA GLN A 344 -15.17 14.59 21.22
C GLN A 344 -15.06 13.71 19.98
N LYS A 345 -15.69 14.18 18.89
CA LYS A 345 -15.60 13.58 17.57
C LYS A 345 -14.97 14.57 16.61
N ILE A 346 -14.34 14.05 15.57
CA ILE A 346 -13.71 14.88 14.55
C ILE A 346 -14.20 14.52 13.15
N GLU A 347 -14.15 15.51 12.27
CA GLU A 347 -14.19 15.33 10.82
C GLU A 347 -12.85 15.73 10.21
N ILE A 348 -12.27 14.81 9.45
CA ILE A 348 -11.06 15.00 8.68
C ILE A 348 -11.46 15.44 7.28
N GLN A 349 -10.90 16.55 6.80
CA GLN A 349 -11.21 17.09 5.49
C GLN A 349 -9.97 17.04 4.62
N GLY A 350 -10.02 16.24 3.55
CA GLY A 350 -8.91 16.09 2.62
C GLY A 350 -9.03 17.02 1.42
N HIS A 351 -7.94 17.71 1.10
CA HIS A 351 -7.87 18.69 0.03
C HIS A 351 -6.82 18.29 -1.02
N ALA A 352 -7.05 18.76 -2.25
CA ALA A 352 -6.21 18.54 -3.41
C ALA A 352 -5.83 19.88 -4.04
N ASN A 353 -4.64 19.92 -4.62
CA ASN A 353 -4.26 21.03 -5.49
C ASN A 353 -4.78 20.76 -6.92
N VAL A 354 -5.13 21.83 -7.65
CA VAL A 354 -5.53 21.78 -9.07
C VAL A 354 -4.48 21.12 -9.98
N SER A 355 -3.21 21.12 -9.57
CA SER A 355 -2.12 20.42 -10.27
C SER A 355 -2.13 18.90 -10.09
N GLU A 356 -3.01 18.36 -9.25
CA GLU A 356 -3.10 16.93 -8.90
C GLU A 356 -4.37 16.29 -9.47
N LYS A 357 -5.06 16.99 -10.39
CA LYS A 357 -6.35 16.59 -10.96
C LYS A 357 -6.33 15.21 -11.65
N GLU A 358 -5.17 14.76 -12.09
CA GLU A 358 -4.93 13.44 -12.68
C GLU A 358 -4.88 12.33 -11.63
N VAL A 359 -4.61 12.66 -10.35
CA VAL A 359 -4.62 11.72 -9.25
C VAL A 359 -6.03 11.70 -8.67
N ALA A 360 -6.84 10.76 -9.13
CA ALA A 360 -8.22 10.66 -8.72
C ALA A 360 -8.34 10.42 -7.20
N PHE A 361 -9.24 11.19 -6.59
CA PHE A 361 -9.60 11.12 -5.17
C PHE A 361 -8.43 11.35 -4.21
N ILE A 362 -7.44 12.17 -4.58
CA ILE A 362 -6.27 12.40 -3.74
C ILE A 362 -6.64 13.05 -2.40
N GLY A 363 -7.59 13.98 -2.38
CA GLY A 363 -8.11 14.55 -1.13
C GLY A 363 -8.71 13.45 -0.24
N LYS A 364 -9.55 12.60 -0.82
CA LYS A 364 -10.18 11.48 -0.10
C LYS A 364 -9.12 10.52 0.48
N ARG A 365 -8.13 10.14 -0.33
CA ARG A 365 -7.03 9.24 0.07
C ARG A 365 -6.21 9.81 1.22
N ARG A 366 -5.89 11.10 1.20
CA ARG A 366 -5.20 11.79 2.29
C ARG A 366 -6.03 11.78 3.58
N ALA A 367 -7.31 12.10 3.51
CA ALA A 367 -8.17 12.11 4.69
C ALA A 367 -8.32 10.70 5.31
N PHE A 368 -8.46 9.67 4.48
CA PHE A 368 -8.50 8.28 4.90
C PHE A 368 -7.18 7.82 5.55
N MET A 369 -6.03 8.20 4.98
CA MET A 369 -4.72 7.89 5.57
C MET A 369 -4.56 8.49 6.98
N ILE A 370 -4.99 9.73 7.18
CA ILE A 370 -4.94 10.39 8.48
C ILE A 370 -5.91 9.76 9.48
N GLN A 371 -7.10 9.30 9.02
CA GLN A 371 -8.00 8.52 9.86
C GLN A 371 -7.31 7.26 10.39
N LYS A 372 -6.62 6.52 9.50
CA LYS A 372 -5.90 5.30 9.88
C LYS A 372 -4.80 5.58 10.90
N GLU A 373 -3.99 6.61 10.68
CA GLU A 373 -2.93 6.96 11.63
C GLU A 373 -3.49 7.26 13.04
N LEU A 374 -4.59 8.00 13.13
CA LEU A 374 -5.22 8.28 14.42
C LEU A 374 -5.79 7.01 15.07
N MET A 375 -6.27 6.05 14.28
CA MET A 375 -6.70 4.74 14.78
C MET A 375 -5.51 3.92 15.31
N ASP A 376 -4.38 3.92 14.60
CA ASP A 376 -3.14 3.27 15.03
C ASP A 376 -2.57 3.93 16.30
N MET A 377 -2.81 5.23 16.48
CA MET A 377 -2.54 5.96 17.73
C MET A 377 -3.55 5.66 18.85
N GLY A 378 -4.57 4.83 18.61
CA GLY A 378 -5.52 4.34 19.62
C GLY A 378 -6.82 5.14 19.74
N ILE A 379 -7.19 5.94 18.72
CA ILE A 379 -8.49 6.63 18.68
C ILE A 379 -9.54 5.71 18.04
N GLU A 380 -10.69 5.55 18.68
CA GLU A 380 -11.76 4.69 18.15
C GLU A 380 -12.30 5.20 16.80
N GLU A 381 -12.43 4.29 15.82
CA GLU A 381 -12.95 4.58 14.48
C GLU A 381 -14.29 5.33 14.51
N SER A 382 -15.18 4.97 15.45
CA SER A 382 -16.52 5.59 15.58
C SER A 382 -16.50 7.08 15.92
N ARG A 383 -15.35 7.62 16.35
CA ARG A 383 -15.13 9.03 16.69
C ARG A 383 -14.54 9.85 15.55
N ILE A 384 -14.12 9.19 14.47
CA ILE A 384 -13.45 9.82 13.35
C ILE A 384 -14.31 9.65 12.11
N SER A 385 -14.72 10.78 11.53
CA SER A 385 -15.31 10.81 10.19
C SER A 385 -14.34 11.50 9.24
N TYR A 386 -14.45 11.23 7.94
CA TYR A 386 -13.70 11.98 6.95
C TYR A 386 -14.56 12.32 5.74
N VAL A 387 -14.18 13.39 5.05
CA VAL A 387 -14.78 13.86 3.80
C VAL A 387 -13.67 14.29 2.85
N SER A 388 -13.96 14.26 1.55
CA SER A 388 -13.08 14.88 0.56
C SER A 388 -13.67 16.20 0.08
N LYS A 389 -12.82 17.22 0.08
CA LYS A 389 -13.07 18.52 -0.56
C LYS A 389 -12.40 18.61 -1.93
N GLU A 390 -11.50 17.69 -2.25
CA GLU A 390 -10.64 17.76 -3.45
C GLU A 390 -10.17 19.20 -3.70
N THR A 391 -10.50 19.80 -4.86
CA THR A 391 -10.11 21.17 -5.22
C THR A 391 -11.17 22.23 -4.88
N GLU A 392 -12.24 21.88 -4.17
CA GLU A 392 -13.40 22.75 -3.94
C GLU A 392 -13.13 23.86 -2.91
N GLU A 393 -12.28 23.60 -1.92
CA GLU A 393 -11.97 24.53 -0.81
C GLU A 393 -10.45 24.80 -0.70
N PRO A 394 -9.85 25.51 -1.67
CA PRO A 394 -8.42 25.81 -1.64
C PRO A 394 -8.07 26.77 -0.49
N ALA A 395 -6.94 26.51 0.19
CA ALA A 395 -6.38 27.43 1.17
C ALA A 395 -5.85 28.70 0.50
N GLU A 396 -5.30 28.57 -0.71
CA GLU A 396 -4.82 29.67 -1.53
C GLU A 396 -5.25 29.48 -2.99
N SER A 397 -5.51 30.58 -3.69
CA SER A 397 -5.96 30.51 -5.08
C SER A 397 -4.91 29.88 -6.00
N GLY A 398 -5.37 29.07 -6.94
CA GLY A 398 -4.52 28.46 -7.97
C GLY A 398 -3.67 27.29 -7.48
N ASN A 399 -2.46 27.17 -8.04
CA ASN A 399 -1.55 26.06 -7.81
C ASN A 399 -0.62 26.33 -6.62
N SER A 400 -1.17 26.34 -5.40
CA SER A 400 -0.39 26.50 -4.17
C SER A 400 -0.16 25.15 -3.47
N PRO A 401 1.07 24.81 -3.04
CA PRO A 401 1.34 23.63 -2.21
C PRO A 401 0.49 23.60 -0.93
N LYS A 402 0.05 24.75 -0.42
CA LYS A 402 -0.85 24.80 0.75
C LYS A 402 -2.22 24.15 0.49
N ASN A 403 -2.59 23.92 -0.77
CA ASN A 403 -3.81 23.20 -1.12
C ASN A 403 -3.67 21.67 -0.94
N GLN A 404 -2.44 21.16 -0.85
CA GLN A 404 -2.11 19.74 -0.66
C GLN A 404 -2.14 19.41 0.84
N ARG A 405 -3.34 19.38 1.43
CA ARG A 405 -3.48 19.34 2.91
C ARG A 405 -4.64 18.48 3.39
N VAL A 406 -4.59 18.17 4.68
CA VAL A 406 -5.72 17.72 5.50
C VAL A 406 -5.94 18.72 6.63
N THR A 407 -7.21 19.02 6.90
CA THR A 407 -7.66 19.86 8.03
C THR A 407 -8.65 19.09 8.89
N PHE A 408 -8.89 19.58 10.10
CA PHE A 408 -9.76 18.93 11.09
C PHE A 408 -10.82 19.90 11.60
N SER A 409 -11.98 19.37 12.00
CA SER A 409 -13.00 20.11 12.73
C SER A 409 -13.65 19.23 13.78
N LEU A 410 -13.98 19.80 14.94
CA LEU A 410 -14.81 19.12 15.94
C LEU A 410 -16.25 18.90 15.46
N LYS A 411 -16.90 17.83 15.94
CA LYS A 411 -18.28 17.44 15.61
C LYS A 411 -19.20 17.32 16.81
#